data_AF-A0A7U9XHL7-F1
#
_entry.id   AF-A0A7U9XHL7-F1
#
_cell.length_a   1.000
_cell.length_b   1.000
_cell.length_c   1.000
_cell.angle_alpha   90.00
_cell.angle_beta   90.00
_cell.angle_gamma   90.00
#
_symmetry.space_group_name_H-M   'P 1'
#
loop_
_entity.id
_entity.type
_entity.pdbx_description
1 polymer ?
#
loop_
_entity_poly.entity_id
_entity_poly.type
_entity_poly.pdbx_seq_one_letter_code
_entity_poly.pdbx_strand_id
1 'polypeptide(L)'
;MSAKGCDKAAEFVTFCDAFDIPVLTLTNVKGYKATKCSEKKMSKAVARLTYAFANATVPKVNVITQKAYGSAYVAMNSKAIGADITMAWPDAEIGTMEAKLAAKIISYILLFYIDLPQLHHFQNNKKSYYNLHFAMLLFQKAAEAEPLV
;
A
#
# COMPACT_ATOMS: atom_id res chain seq x y z
N MET A 1 -7.48 2.52 8.49
CA MET A 1 -8.84 2.69 7.92
C MET A 1 -9.87 1.84 8.66
N SER A 2 -11.04 2.39 9.00
CA SER A 2 -12.13 1.66 9.66
C SER A 2 -13.33 1.53 8.71
N ALA A 3 -14.19 0.52 8.88
CA ALA A 3 -15.36 0.32 8.01
C ALA A 3 -16.27 1.56 7.99
N LYS A 4 -16.61 2.11 9.17
CA LYS A 4 -17.39 3.36 9.29
C LYS A 4 -16.73 4.54 8.58
N GLY A 5 -15.39 4.62 8.63
CA GLY A 5 -14.63 5.65 7.92
C GLY A 5 -14.73 5.51 6.40
N CYS A 6 -14.74 4.28 5.89
CA CYS A 6 -14.90 4.01 4.46
C CYS A 6 -16.32 4.39 4.01
N ASP A 7 -17.34 3.98 4.75
CA ASP A 7 -18.74 4.31 4.44
C ASP A 7 -18.96 5.83 4.43
N LYS A 8 -18.43 6.55 5.44
CA LYS A 8 -18.49 8.01 5.51
C LYS A 8 -17.82 8.67 4.31
N ALA A 9 -16.61 8.22 3.95
CA ALA A 9 -15.88 8.78 2.83
C ALA A 9 -16.57 8.48 1.50
N ALA A 10 -17.15 7.29 1.33
CA ALA A 10 -17.88 6.92 0.12
C ALA A 10 -19.09 7.85 -0.09
N GLU A 11 -19.88 8.07 0.96
CA GLU A 11 -21.05 8.97 0.92
C GLU A 11 -20.64 10.42 0.65
N PHE A 12 -19.54 10.88 1.24
CA PHE A 12 -19.00 12.21 0.97
C PHE A 12 -18.54 12.39 -0.47
N VAL A 13 -17.84 11.41 -1.04
CA VAL A 13 -17.38 11.46 -2.44
C VAL A 13 -18.57 11.46 -3.39
N THR A 14 -19.55 10.59 -3.18
CA THR A 14 -20.77 10.57 -4.01
C THR A 14 -21.56 11.88 -3.90
N PHE A 15 -21.61 12.49 -2.72
CA PHE A 15 -22.21 13.82 -2.55
C PHE A 15 -21.45 14.87 -3.35
N CYS A 16 -20.12 14.95 -3.22
CA CYS A 16 -19.32 15.91 -3.98
C CYS A 16 -19.51 15.73 -5.49
N ASP A 17 -19.54 14.49 -5.97
CA ASP A 17 -19.76 14.16 -7.38
C ASP A 17 -21.14 14.64 -7.88
N ALA A 18 -22.19 14.47 -7.07
CA ALA A 18 -23.55 14.88 -7.44
C ALA A 18 -23.73 16.41 -7.56
N PHE A 19 -22.81 17.22 -7.03
CA PHE A 19 -22.86 18.68 -7.05
C PHE A 19 -21.66 19.30 -7.77
N ASP A 20 -20.94 18.53 -8.59
CA ASP A 20 -19.77 18.98 -9.35
C ASP A 20 -18.66 19.59 -8.49
N ILE A 21 -18.52 19.13 -7.23
CA ILE A 21 -17.53 19.64 -6.28
C ILE A 21 -16.24 18.80 -6.40
N PRO A 22 -15.08 19.41 -6.71
CA PRO A 22 -13.80 18.71 -6.76
C PRO A 22 -13.41 18.08 -5.42
N VAL A 23 -12.76 16.92 -5.46
CA VAL A 23 -12.36 16.17 -4.25
C VAL A 23 -10.85 16.18 -4.07
N LEU A 24 -10.40 16.76 -2.97
CA LEU A 24 -9.01 16.65 -2.50
C LEU A 24 -8.90 15.58 -1.41
N THR A 25 -8.06 14.57 -1.64
CA THR A 25 -7.78 13.50 -0.68
C THR A 25 -6.41 13.69 -0.06
N LEU A 26 -6.34 13.75 1.27
CA LEU A 26 -5.08 13.75 2.03
C LEU A 26 -4.81 12.34 2.56
N THR A 27 -3.87 11.64 1.93
CA THR A 27 -3.62 10.23 2.23
C THR A 27 -2.52 10.07 3.28
N ASN A 28 -2.90 9.47 4.42
CA ASN A 28 -2.00 8.91 5.43
C ASN A 28 -2.63 7.63 5.99
N VAL A 29 -2.36 6.49 5.35
CA VAL A 29 -2.97 5.21 5.68
C VAL A 29 -1.92 4.09 5.74
N LYS A 30 -1.84 3.44 6.91
CA LYS A 30 -0.94 2.30 7.15
C LYS A 30 -1.58 0.93 6.89
N GLY A 31 -2.90 0.90 6.68
CA GLY A 31 -3.67 -0.33 6.53
C GLY A 31 -5.09 -0.24 7.10
N TYR A 32 -5.77 -1.38 7.15
CA TYR A 32 -7.10 -1.55 7.71
C TYR A 32 -7.04 -1.90 9.21
N LYS A 33 -8.03 -1.45 9.97
CA LYS A 33 -8.18 -1.87 11.37
C LYS A 33 -8.69 -3.30 11.40
N ALA A 34 -7.85 -4.25 11.80
CA ALA A 34 -8.18 -5.66 11.93
C ALA A 34 -8.76 -5.96 13.33
N THR A 35 -10.06 -6.22 13.40
CA THR A 35 -10.75 -6.77 14.58
C THR A 35 -11.81 -7.76 14.11
N LYS A 36 -12.16 -8.77 14.92
CA LYS A 36 -13.20 -9.76 14.56
C LYS A 36 -14.52 -9.11 14.11
N CYS A 37 -14.89 -7.99 14.71
CA CYS A 37 -16.09 -7.25 14.33
C CYS A 37 -15.91 -6.43 13.05
N SER A 38 -14.71 -5.88 12.79
CA SER A 38 -14.46 -5.08 11.59
C SER A 38 -14.40 -5.93 10.33
N GLU A 39 -13.84 -7.14 10.41
CA GLU A 39 -13.70 -8.07 9.28
C GLU A 39 -15.02 -8.38 8.58
N LYS A 40 -16.12 -8.51 9.36
CA LYS A 40 -17.47 -8.77 8.83
C LYS A 40 -17.99 -7.69 7.88
N LYS A 41 -17.54 -6.44 8.00
CA LYS A 41 -18.05 -5.29 7.24
C LYS A 41 -17.00 -4.57 6.40
N MET A 42 -15.72 -4.76 6.71
CA MET A 42 -14.63 -4.01 6.09
C MET A 42 -14.61 -4.19 4.56
N SER A 43 -14.69 -5.42 4.08
CA SER A 43 -14.61 -5.69 2.63
C SER A 43 -15.70 -4.94 1.85
N LYS A 44 -16.96 -5.00 2.32
CA LYS A 44 -18.08 -4.29 1.70
C LYS A 44 -17.91 -2.76 1.77
N ALA A 45 -17.46 -2.23 2.91
CA ALA A 45 -17.26 -0.80 3.09
C ALA A 45 -16.14 -0.25 2.21
N VAL A 46 -15.05 -1.01 2.04
CA VAL A 46 -13.94 -0.66 1.15
C VAL A 46 -14.37 -0.73 -0.32
N ALA A 47 -15.11 -1.76 -0.71
CA ALA A 47 -15.65 -1.87 -2.06
C ALA A 47 -16.54 -0.66 -2.42
N ARG A 48 -17.40 -0.21 -1.49
CA ARG A 48 -18.20 1.02 -1.67
C ARG A 48 -17.34 2.26 -1.87
N LEU A 49 -16.30 2.42 -1.05
CA LEU A 49 -15.39 3.57 -1.17
C LEU A 49 -14.64 3.59 -2.51
N THR A 50 -14.08 2.44 -2.90
CA THR A 50 -13.37 2.31 -4.17
C THR A 50 -14.32 2.56 -5.34
N TYR A 51 -15.55 2.07 -5.27
CA TYR A 51 -16.58 2.34 -6.27
C TYR A 51 -16.92 3.84 -6.36
N ALA A 52 -17.08 4.52 -5.22
CA ALA A 52 -17.36 5.95 -5.20
C ALA A 52 -16.23 6.77 -5.86
N PHE A 53 -14.97 6.46 -5.58
CA PHE A 53 -13.85 7.13 -6.23
C PHE A 53 -13.71 6.80 -7.73
N ALA A 54 -13.91 5.54 -8.10
CA ALA A 54 -13.79 5.09 -9.49
C ALA A 54 -14.92 5.63 -10.38
N ASN A 55 -16.13 5.80 -9.83
CA ASN A 55 -17.29 6.28 -10.57
C ASN A 55 -17.40 7.81 -10.59
N ALA A 56 -16.78 8.51 -9.64
CA ALA A 56 -16.85 9.96 -9.57
C ALA A 56 -16.21 10.59 -10.81
N THR A 57 -16.94 11.50 -11.45
CA THR A 57 -16.53 12.22 -12.67
C THR A 57 -15.90 13.59 -12.37
N VAL A 58 -16.10 14.11 -11.16
CA VAL A 58 -15.46 15.36 -10.70
C VAL A 58 -13.93 15.26 -10.64
N PRO A 59 -13.20 16.39 -10.74
CA PRO A 59 -11.75 16.40 -10.57
C PRO A 59 -11.33 15.88 -9.19
N LYS A 60 -10.39 14.93 -9.18
CA LYS A 60 -9.90 14.23 -8.00
C LYS A 60 -8.38 14.39 -7.88
N VAL A 61 -7.94 15.01 -6.79
CA VAL A 61 -6.52 15.15 -6.45
C VAL A 61 -6.22 14.38 -5.18
N ASN A 62 -5.12 13.63 -5.18
CA ASN A 62 -4.62 12.93 -4.00
C ASN A 62 -3.25 13.46 -3.60
N VAL A 63 -3.07 13.78 -2.33
CA VAL A 63 -1.81 14.23 -1.74
C VAL A 63 -1.42 13.28 -0.62
N ILE A 64 -0.29 12.58 -0.80
CA ILE A 64 0.25 11.66 0.17
C ILE A 64 1.11 12.46 1.16
N THR A 65 0.69 12.48 2.42
CA THR A 65 1.28 13.33 3.46
C THR A 65 2.32 12.61 4.30
N GLN A 66 2.20 11.30 4.47
CA GLN A 66 3.17 10.55 5.27
C GLN A 66 3.24 9.11 4.78
N LYS A 67 2.50 8.19 5.40
CA LYS A 67 2.57 6.76 5.07
C LYS A 67 1.41 6.36 4.18
N ALA A 68 1.70 5.65 3.10
CA ALA A 68 0.71 5.09 2.19
C ALA A 68 1.07 3.64 1.87
N TYR A 69 0.41 2.70 2.57
CA TYR A 69 0.72 1.27 2.45
C TYR A 69 -0.42 0.42 1.93
N GLY A 70 -0.04 -0.52 1.05
CA GLY A 70 -0.85 -1.66 0.63
C GLY A 70 -2.16 -1.27 -0.04
N SER A 71 -3.14 -2.19 0.02
CA SER A 71 -4.45 -1.97 -0.61
C SER A 71 -5.27 -0.87 0.06
N ALA A 72 -4.92 -0.45 1.27
CA ALA A 72 -5.57 0.69 1.92
C ALA A 72 -5.18 2.02 1.25
N TYR A 73 -3.94 2.16 0.80
CA TYR A 73 -3.54 3.29 -0.05
C TYR A 73 -4.29 3.26 -1.39
N VAL A 74 -4.37 2.09 -2.03
CA VAL A 74 -5.05 1.96 -3.32
C VAL A 74 -6.50 2.45 -3.24
N ALA A 75 -7.24 2.02 -2.20
CA ALA A 75 -8.62 2.43 -1.97
C ALA A 75 -8.81 3.92 -1.63
N MET A 76 -7.75 4.63 -1.21
CA MET A 76 -7.78 6.05 -0.84
C MET A 76 -7.42 6.94 -2.04
N ASN A 77 -8.26 6.91 -3.08
CA ASN A 77 -8.12 7.74 -4.28
C ASN A 77 -6.72 7.65 -4.92
N SER A 78 -6.17 6.45 -5.05
CA SER A 78 -4.88 6.29 -5.73
C SER A 78 -4.99 6.56 -7.23
N LYS A 79 -3.85 6.80 -7.88
CA LYS A 79 -3.80 6.95 -9.35
C LYS A 79 -4.43 5.78 -10.09
N ALA A 80 -4.31 4.57 -9.55
CA ALA A 80 -4.87 3.35 -10.13
C ALA A 80 -6.41 3.26 -10.03
N ILE A 81 -7.03 3.99 -9.10
CA ILE A 81 -8.49 3.98 -8.91
C ILE A 81 -9.19 5.08 -9.72
N GLY A 82 -8.49 6.17 -10.05
CA GLY A 82 -9.06 7.24 -10.86
C GLY A 82 -8.71 8.66 -10.42
N ALA A 83 -7.71 8.84 -9.55
CA ALA A 83 -7.21 10.18 -9.27
C ALA A 83 -6.57 10.81 -10.52
N ASP A 84 -6.94 12.05 -10.82
CA ASP A 84 -6.40 12.80 -11.94
C ASP A 84 -4.94 13.17 -11.67
N ILE A 85 -4.67 13.64 -10.45
CA ILE A 85 -3.33 14.00 -10.00
C ILE A 85 -3.06 13.33 -8.66
N THR A 86 -1.87 12.74 -8.54
CA THR A 86 -1.36 12.22 -7.27
C THR A 86 0.00 12.86 -6.99
N MET A 87 0.10 13.52 -5.85
CA MET A 87 1.32 14.14 -5.35
C MET A 87 1.72 13.50 -4.03
N ALA A 88 3.00 13.61 -3.68
CA ALA A 88 3.52 13.14 -2.41
C ALA A 88 4.44 14.20 -1.81
N TRP A 89 4.39 14.36 -0.49
CA TRP A 89 5.41 15.16 0.20
C TRP A 89 6.78 14.48 0.10
N PRO A 90 7.88 15.27 0.20
CA PRO A 90 9.24 14.73 0.10
C PRO A 90 9.53 13.61 1.09
N ASP A 91 8.93 13.68 2.29
CA ASP A 91 9.12 12.71 3.37
C ASP A 91 8.07 11.58 3.38
N ALA A 92 7.26 11.47 2.31
CA ALA A 92 6.23 10.44 2.21
C ALA A 92 6.83 9.06 1.93
N GLU A 93 6.34 8.04 2.63
CA GLU A 93 6.70 6.64 2.44
C GLU A 93 5.54 5.89 1.75
N ILE A 94 5.79 5.42 0.53
CA ILE A 94 4.81 4.70 -0.28
C ILE A 94 5.32 3.28 -0.53
N GLY A 95 4.50 2.26 -0.29
CA GLY A 95 4.91 0.87 -0.50
C GLY A 95 3.81 -0.14 -0.25
N THR A 96 4.13 -1.43 -0.38
CA THR A 96 3.17 -2.51 -0.09
C THR A 96 2.95 -2.70 1.41
N MET A 97 4.02 -2.51 2.20
CA MET A 97 4.04 -2.64 3.65
C MET A 97 5.21 -1.86 4.26
N GLU A 98 5.27 -1.79 5.58
CA GLU A 98 6.39 -1.17 6.29
C GLU A 98 7.70 -1.95 6.08
N ALA A 99 8.80 -1.24 5.81
CA ALA A 99 10.10 -1.82 5.44
C ALA A 99 10.62 -2.87 6.45
N LYS A 100 10.41 -2.64 7.75
CA LYS A 100 10.82 -3.59 8.81
C LYS A 100 10.07 -4.93 8.72
N LEU A 101 8.79 -4.89 8.33
CA LEU A 101 7.99 -6.10 8.14
C LEU A 101 8.39 -6.82 6.85
N ALA A 102 8.58 -6.08 5.75
CA ALA A 102 9.09 -6.64 4.50
C ALA A 102 10.43 -7.35 4.71
N ALA A 103 11.34 -6.71 5.45
CA ALA A 103 12.63 -7.27 5.80
C ALA A 103 12.55 -8.61 6.54
N LYS A 104 11.61 -8.69 7.48
CA LYS A 104 11.39 -9.90 8.27
C LYS A 104 10.90 -11.04 7.39
N ILE A 105 9.92 -10.78 6.53
CA ILE A 105 9.35 -11.78 5.61
C ILE A 105 10.43 -12.30 4.64
N ILE A 106 11.18 -11.39 4.04
CA ILE A 106 12.26 -11.74 3.12
C ILE A 106 13.35 -12.56 3.83
N SER A 107 13.71 -12.19 5.06
CA SER A 107 14.69 -12.96 5.85
C SER A 107 14.23 -14.39 6.13
N TYR A 108 12.94 -14.61 6.40
CA TYR A 108 12.41 -15.97 6.58
C TYR A 108 12.48 -16.80 5.30
N ILE A 109 12.16 -16.20 4.15
CA ILE A 109 12.26 -16.88 2.85
C ILE A 109 13.72 -17.26 2.55
N LEU A 110 14.66 -16.37 2.86
CA LEU A 110 16.09 -16.61 2.64
C LEU A 110 16.69 -17.68 3.56
N LEU A 111 16.18 -17.85 4.78
CA LEU A 111 16.60 -18.94 5.67
C LEU A 111 16.30 -20.34 5.09
N PHE A 112 15.32 -20.46 4.20
CA PHE A 112 15.08 -21.70 3.47
C PHE A 112 16.08 -21.91 2.32
N TYR A 113 16.83 -20.90 1.92
CA TYR A 113 17.65 -20.90 0.70
C TYR A 113 19.15 -20.68 0.93
N ILE A 114 19.57 -20.17 2.11
CA ILE A 114 20.97 -19.82 2.43
C ILE A 114 21.31 -20.26 3.85
N ASP A 115 22.48 -20.88 4.02
CA ASP A 115 23.02 -21.29 5.31
C ASP A 115 23.32 -20.07 6.23
N LEU A 116 23.15 -20.25 7.54
CA LEU A 116 22.97 -19.22 8.59
C LEU A 116 24.01 -18.05 8.72
N PRO A 117 25.30 -18.14 8.31
CA PRO A 117 26.28 -17.09 8.64
C PRO A 117 26.06 -15.72 7.99
N GLN A 118 25.43 -15.65 6.81
CA GLN A 118 25.29 -14.42 6.02
C GLN A 118 24.11 -13.53 6.48
N LEU A 119 23.19 -14.07 7.30
CA LEU A 119 21.94 -13.40 7.69
C LEU A 119 22.16 -12.27 8.71
N HIS A 120 23.16 -12.40 9.59
CA HIS A 120 23.45 -11.44 10.66
C HIS A 120 24.00 -10.11 10.12
N HIS A 121 24.74 -10.13 9.00
CA HIS A 121 25.26 -8.90 8.38
C HIS A 121 24.14 -8.08 7.70
N PHE A 122 23.15 -8.76 7.12
CA PHE A 122 21.99 -8.13 6.46
C PHE A 122 21.01 -7.48 7.44
N GLN A 123 20.82 -8.09 8.61
CA GLN A 123 19.94 -7.58 9.69
C GLN A 123 20.36 -6.23 10.26
N ASN A 124 21.63 -5.84 10.15
CA ASN A 124 22.14 -4.59 10.71
C ASN A 124 22.05 -3.39 9.74
N ASN A 125 21.86 -3.64 8.44
CA ASN A 125 21.90 -2.61 7.40
C ASN A 125 20.49 -2.28 6.80
N LYS A 126 19.46 -2.39 7.65
CA LYS A 126 18.01 -2.43 7.33
C LYS A 126 17.42 -1.27 6.51
N LYS A 127 18.10 -0.13 6.34
CA LYS A 127 17.55 1.05 5.64
C LYS A 127 17.98 1.19 4.18
N SER A 128 19.17 0.70 3.80
CA SER A 128 19.77 1.06 2.51
C SER A 128 19.48 0.09 1.37
N TYR A 129 19.12 -1.17 1.65
CA TYR A 129 19.07 -2.23 0.64
C TYR A 129 17.68 -2.46 0.01
N TYR A 130 16.61 -1.91 0.58
CA TYR A 130 15.24 -2.21 0.15
C TYR A 130 14.79 -1.51 -1.13
N ASN A 131 15.51 -0.51 -1.64
CA ASN A 131 14.98 0.30 -2.73
C ASN A 131 15.33 -0.17 -4.15
N LEU A 132 16.39 -0.94 -4.41
CA LEU A 132 16.62 -1.51 -5.75
C LEU A 132 17.63 -2.68 -5.77
N HIS A 133 18.66 -2.62 -4.93
CA HIS A 133 19.80 -3.53 -5.03
C HIS A 133 19.47 -4.97 -4.57
N PHE A 134 18.60 -5.13 -3.58
CA PHE A 134 18.26 -6.45 -3.06
C PHE A 134 17.30 -7.24 -3.95
N ALA A 135 16.37 -6.56 -4.63
CA ALA A 135 15.51 -7.20 -5.63
C ALA A 135 16.32 -7.70 -6.83
N MET A 136 17.36 -6.95 -7.24
CA MET A 136 18.26 -7.32 -8.33
C MET A 136 19.14 -8.53 -7.97
N LEU A 137 19.68 -8.59 -6.74
CA LEU A 137 20.43 -9.75 -6.23
C LEU A 137 19.58 -11.01 -6.10
N LEU A 138 18.32 -10.88 -5.66
CA LEU A 138 17.38 -12.00 -5.61
C LEU A 138 16.99 -12.48 -7.02
N PHE A 139 16.79 -11.56 -7.98
CA PHE A 139 16.53 -11.93 -9.38
C PHE A 139 17.74 -12.58 -10.03
N GLN A 140 18.96 -12.11 -9.78
CA GLN A 140 20.19 -12.75 -10.28
C GLN A 140 20.37 -14.14 -9.70
N LYS A 141 20.21 -14.33 -8.39
CA LYS A 141 20.28 -15.67 -7.78
C LYS A 141 19.15 -16.61 -8.19
N ALA A 142 17.95 -16.08 -8.42
CA ALA A 142 16.84 -16.89 -8.94
C ALA A 142 17.00 -17.23 -10.43
N ALA A 143 17.67 -16.39 -11.22
CA ALA A 143 18.03 -16.66 -12.61
C ALA A 143 19.21 -17.64 -12.74
N GLU A 144 20.07 -17.74 -11.72
CA GLU A 144 21.16 -18.71 -11.62
C GLU A 144 20.71 -20.08 -11.08
N ALA A 145 19.52 -20.17 -10.47
CA ALA A 145 18.94 -21.44 -10.07
C ALA A 145 18.36 -22.15 -11.32
N GLU A 146 19.10 -23.10 -11.87
CA GLU A 146 18.61 -24.01 -12.92
C GLU A 146 17.24 -24.61 -12.57
N PRO A 147 16.38 -24.87 -13.56
CA PRO A 147 15.11 -25.54 -13.32
C PRO A 147 15.40 -26.97 -12.87
N LEU A 148 15.03 -27.28 -11.63
CA LEU A 148 15.01 -28.66 -11.14
C LEU A 148 14.05 -29.48 -12.03
N VAL A 149 14.63 -30.35 -12.87
CA VAL A 149 13.96 -31.53 -13.45
C VAL A 149 13.74 -32.55 -12.34
#